data_AF-A0A099KF86-F1
#
_entry.id   AF-A0A099KF86-F1
#
_cell.length_a   1.000
_cell.length_b   1.000
_cell.length_c   1.000
_cell.angle_alpha   90.00
_cell.angle_beta   90.00
_cell.angle_gamma   90.00
#
_symmetry.space_group_name_H-M   'P 1'
#
loop_
_entity.id
_entity.type
_entity.pdbx_description
1 polymer ?
#
loop_
_entity_poly.entity_id
_entity_poly.type
_entity_poly.pdbx_seq_one_letter_code
_entity_poly.pdbx_strand_id
1 'polypeptide(L)'
;MWYSGVALYKYQARVSLNVISARLGWLLSILLLTLYKYYDFDLSFRAYGIEMWPFSFLNLGSADRYLNDYVLTFIVVMNFLCAMQSKFYFLLNYKKVIRSISTYTFTLYLVHALVMSIWENLYTHNSSSPLDILLLITSISLSTYAFGLLTEHRKYLFKNFFTYIYKYTFGKLSLDVDSPHLRPKT
;
A
#
# COMPACT_ATOMS: atom_id res chain seq x y z
N MET A 1 -1.38 -10.37 -4.57
CA MET A 1 -1.70 -8.93 -4.73
C MET A 1 -0.87 -8.22 -5.82
N TRP A 2 0.47 -8.14 -5.71
CA TRP A 2 1.29 -7.36 -6.65
C TRP A 2 1.10 -7.75 -8.14
N TYR A 3 1.20 -9.04 -8.45
CA TYR A 3 0.99 -9.53 -9.82
C TYR A 3 -0.40 -9.22 -10.36
N SER A 4 -1.43 -9.21 -9.51
CA SER A 4 -2.79 -8.84 -9.91
C SER A 4 -2.87 -7.37 -10.34
N GLY A 5 -2.15 -6.48 -9.65
CA GLY A 5 -2.02 -5.07 -10.05
C GLY A 5 -1.26 -4.90 -11.37
N VAL A 6 -0.19 -5.67 -11.59
CA VAL A 6 0.55 -5.67 -12.87
C VAL A 6 -0.32 -6.19 -14.01
N ALA A 7 -1.06 -7.28 -13.78
CA ALA A 7 -1.99 -7.85 -14.74
C ALA A 7 -3.09 -6.84 -15.08
N LEU A 8 -3.68 -6.20 -14.07
CA LEU A 8 -4.66 -5.15 -14.25
C LEU A 8 -4.12 -4.04 -15.16
N TYR A 9 -2.94 -3.49 -14.84
CA TYR A 9 -2.33 -2.43 -15.64
C TYR A 9 -2.06 -2.85 -17.10
N LYS A 10 -1.58 -4.07 -17.33
CA LYS A 10 -1.28 -4.57 -18.68
C LYS A 10 -2.53 -4.89 -19.49
N TYR A 11 -3.57 -5.41 -18.86
CA TYR A 11 -4.75 -5.94 -19.56
C TYR A 11 -5.97 -5.01 -19.51
N GLN A 12 -5.92 -3.91 -18.74
CA GLN A 12 -7.03 -2.96 -18.61
C GLN A 12 -7.60 -2.47 -19.95
N ALA A 13 -6.74 -2.27 -20.96
CA ALA A 13 -7.16 -1.76 -22.27
C ALA A 13 -7.98 -2.78 -23.08
N ARG A 14 -7.89 -4.07 -22.74
CA ARG A 14 -8.65 -5.16 -23.39
C ARG A 14 -10.05 -5.33 -22.79
N VAL A 15 -10.32 -4.71 -21.64
CA VAL A 15 -11.59 -4.83 -20.94
C VAL A 15 -12.43 -3.60 -21.24
N SER A 16 -13.48 -3.76 -22.04
CA SER A 16 -14.49 -2.74 -22.28
C SER A 16 -15.76 -3.08 -21.52
N LEU A 17 -16.13 -2.25 -20.55
CA LEU A 17 -17.41 -2.35 -19.85
C LEU A 17 -18.28 -1.16 -20.23
N ASN A 18 -19.59 -1.39 -20.33
CA ASN A 18 -20.54 -0.28 -20.40
C ASN A 18 -20.45 0.54 -19.09
N VAL A 19 -20.62 1.85 -19.20
CA VAL A 19 -20.53 2.81 -18.09
C VAL A 19 -21.47 2.44 -16.93
N ILE A 20 -22.69 1.99 -17.24
CA ILE A 20 -23.67 1.60 -16.22
C ILE A 20 -23.18 0.36 -15.46
N SER A 21 -22.77 -0.69 -16.18
CA SER A 21 -22.22 -1.91 -15.58
C SER A 21 -20.95 -1.63 -14.79
N ALA A 22 -20.10 -0.71 -15.27
CA ALA A 22 -18.91 -0.26 -14.56
C ALA A 22 -19.27 0.44 -13.23
N ARG A 23 -20.26 1.33 -13.22
CA ARG A 23 -20.71 2.01 -11.99
C ARG A 23 -21.36 1.05 -11.00
N LEU A 24 -22.19 0.13 -11.49
CA LEU A 24 -22.82 -0.90 -10.65
C LEU A 24 -21.76 -1.85 -10.07
N GLY A 25 -20.79 -2.28 -10.88
CA GLY A 25 -19.68 -3.11 -10.40
C GLY A 25 -18.80 -2.37 -9.39
N TRP A 26 -18.57 -1.07 -9.59
CA TRP A 26 -17.86 -0.24 -8.61
C TRP A 26 -18.63 -0.15 -7.29
N LEU A 27 -19.93 0.16 -7.32
CA LEU A 27 -20.78 0.16 -6.13
C LEU A 27 -20.82 -1.20 -5.44
N LEU A 28 -20.96 -2.28 -6.23
CA LEU A 28 -20.97 -3.64 -5.73
C LEU A 28 -19.65 -3.98 -5.02
N SER A 29 -18.50 -3.56 -5.55
CA SER A 29 -17.21 -3.79 -4.89
C SER A 29 -17.09 -3.07 -3.55
N ILE A 30 -17.65 -1.86 -3.42
CA ILE A 30 -17.70 -1.13 -2.14
C ILE A 30 -18.65 -1.83 -1.17
N LEU A 31 -19.82 -2.25 -1.65
CA LEU A 31 -20.78 -3.00 -0.85
C LEU A 31 -20.16 -4.31 -0.35
N LEU A 32 -19.49 -5.06 -1.23
CA LEU A 32 -18.77 -6.29 -0.88
C LEU A 32 -17.71 -6.02 0.19
N LEU A 33 -16.90 -4.96 0.05
CA LEU A 33 -15.90 -4.60 1.07
C LEU A 33 -16.56 -4.25 2.41
N THR A 34 -17.68 -3.53 2.37
CA THR A 34 -18.42 -3.11 3.57
C THR A 34 -19.01 -4.32 4.27
N LEU A 35 -19.70 -5.20 3.54
CA LEU A 35 -20.25 -6.44 4.09
C LEU A 35 -19.13 -7.36 4.59
N TYR A 36 -18.02 -7.45 3.85
CA TYR A 36 -16.85 -8.23 4.24
C TYR A 36 -16.33 -7.83 5.62
N LYS A 37 -16.25 -6.52 5.88
CA LYS A 37 -15.85 -6.00 7.19
C LYS A 37 -16.94 -6.05 8.25
N TYR A 38 -18.19 -5.82 7.87
CA TYR A 38 -19.32 -5.88 8.80
C TYR A 38 -19.53 -7.28 9.39
N TYR A 39 -19.28 -8.33 8.61
CA TYR A 39 -19.36 -9.72 9.05
C TYR A 39 -18.03 -10.29 9.58
N ASP A 40 -17.02 -9.43 9.79
CA ASP A 40 -15.68 -9.83 10.25
C ASP A 40 -15.08 -11.00 9.47
N PHE A 41 -15.32 -11.05 8.14
CA PHE A 41 -14.82 -12.15 7.32
C PHE A 41 -13.29 -12.23 7.33
N ASP A 42 -12.58 -11.14 7.64
CA ASP A 42 -11.13 -11.22 7.82
C ASP A 42 -10.71 -12.12 8.99
N LEU A 43 -11.48 -12.18 10.08
CA LEU A 43 -11.20 -13.09 11.20
C LEU A 43 -11.47 -14.53 10.78
N SER A 44 -12.61 -14.78 10.13
CA SER A 44 -12.99 -16.11 9.66
C SER A 44 -11.99 -16.66 8.63
N PHE A 45 -11.62 -15.88 7.61
CA PHE A 45 -10.64 -16.31 6.63
C PHE A 45 -9.23 -16.50 7.20
N ARG A 46 -8.85 -15.73 8.23
CA ARG A 46 -7.59 -15.94 8.95
C ARG A 46 -7.63 -17.26 9.74
N ALA A 47 -8.71 -17.53 10.46
CA ALA A 47 -8.88 -18.79 11.20
C ALA A 47 -8.83 -20.00 10.25
N TYR A 48 -9.61 -19.99 9.17
CA TYR A 48 -9.57 -21.04 8.15
C TYR A 48 -8.21 -21.18 7.48
N GLY A 49 -7.51 -20.06 7.22
CA GLY A 49 -6.16 -20.09 6.66
C GLY A 49 -5.15 -20.77 7.58
N ILE A 50 -5.26 -20.53 8.90
CA ILE A 50 -4.41 -21.20 9.89
C ILE A 50 -4.74 -22.70 9.98
N GLU A 51 -6.02 -23.06 9.99
CA GLU A 51 -6.45 -24.47 10.04
C GLU A 51 -6.04 -25.27 8.80
N MET A 52 -6.09 -24.65 7.62
CA MET A 52 -5.69 -25.28 6.36
C MET A 52 -4.16 -25.34 6.18
N TRP A 53 -3.40 -24.61 6.99
CA TRP A 53 -1.95 -24.53 6.85
C TRP A 53 -1.28 -25.88 7.19
N PRO A 54 -0.57 -26.52 6.24
CA PRO A 54 -0.07 -27.88 6.43
C PRO A 54 1.21 -27.97 7.27
N PHE A 55 1.88 -26.84 7.54
CA PHE A 55 3.20 -26.81 8.18
C PHE A 55 3.12 -26.24 9.60
N SER A 56 2.72 -27.07 10.56
CA SER A 56 2.59 -26.67 11.98
C SER A 56 3.89 -26.16 12.62
N PHE A 57 5.06 -26.55 12.09
CA PHE A 57 6.36 -26.10 12.57
C PHE A 57 6.75 -24.70 12.06
N LEU A 58 6.06 -24.17 11.04
CA LEU A 58 6.36 -22.88 10.45
C LEU A 58 5.30 -21.87 10.88
N ASN A 59 5.69 -20.97 11.79
CA ASN A 59 4.82 -19.88 12.22
C ASN A 59 4.70 -18.85 11.08
N LEU A 60 3.48 -18.64 10.62
CA LEU A 60 3.16 -17.72 9.53
C LEU A 60 3.36 -16.24 9.93
N GLY A 61 3.34 -15.91 11.22
CA GLY A 61 3.44 -14.51 11.68
C GLY A 61 2.39 -13.64 11.00
N SER A 62 2.81 -12.60 10.26
CA SER A 62 1.90 -11.75 9.49
C SER A 62 1.30 -12.39 8.24
N ALA A 63 1.88 -13.50 7.76
CA ALA A 63 1.42 -14.20 6.55
C ALA A 63 0.17 -15.05 6.79
N ASP A 64 -0.31 -15.16 8.03
CA ASP A 64 -1.52 -15.91 8.38
C ASP A 64 -2.81 -15.30 7.78
N ARG A 65 -2.72 -14.10 7.21
CA ARG A 65 -3.79 -13.41 6.48
C ARG A 65 -3.82 -13.72 4.99
N TYR A 66 -2.99 -14.65 4.50
CA TYR A 66 -2.85 -14.90 3.06
C TYR A 66 -4.20 -15.16 2.36
N LEU A 67 -5.11 -15.92 2.99
CA LEU A 67 -6.41 -16.23 2.41
C LEU A 67 -7.31 -14.98 2.31
N ASN A 68 -7.29 -14.16 3.36
CA ASN A 68 -7.93 -12.85 3.36
C ASN A 68 -7.34 -11.96 2.24
N ASP A 69 -6.02 -11.91 2.10
CA ASP A 69 -5.35 -11.10 1.07
C ASP A 69 -5.81 -11.44 -0.34
N TYR A 70 -6.13 -12.70 -0.65
CA TYR A 70 -6.67 -13.08 -1.96
C TYR A 70 -8.08 -12.53 -2.20
N VAL A 71 -8.97 -12.66 -1.23
CA VAL A 71 -10.36 -12.13 -1.32
C VAL A 71 -10.32 -10.61 -1.44
N LEU A 72 -9.52 -9.96 -0.62
CA LEU A 72 -9.40 -8.51 -0.60
C LEU A 72 -8.74 -8.00 -1.89
N THR A 73 -7.73 -8.71 -2.41
CA THR A 73 -7.15 -8.43 -3.73
C THR A 73 -8.22 -8.50 -4.82
N PHE A 74 -9.08 -9.52 -4.81
CA PHE A 74 -10.15 -9.66 -5.80
C PHE A 74 -11.12 -8.46 -5.77
N ILE A 75 -11.60 -8.10 -4.58
CA ILE A 75 -12.50 -6.95 -4.39
C ILE A 75 -11.85 -5.64 -4.88
N VAL A 76 -10.58 -5.43 -4.54
CA VAL A 76 -9.82 -4.24 -4.94
C VAL A 76 -9.58 -4.19 -6.45
N VAL A 77 -9.21 -5.29 -7.07
CA VAL A 77 -9.01 -5.36 -8.54
C VAL A 77 -10.32 -5.10 -9.27
N MET A 78 -11.42 -5.70 -8.81
CA MET A 78 -12.76 -5.43 -9.33
C MET A 78 -13.11 -3.95 -9.21
N ASN A 79 -12.86 -3.33 -8.04
CA ASN A 79 -13.11 -1.91 -7.82
C ASN A 79 -12.36 -1.05 -8.84
N PHE A 80 -11.06 -1.28 -9.04
CA PHE A 80 -10.26 -0.50 -9.98
C PHE A 80 -10.70 -0.71 -11.43
N LEU A 81 -10.94 -1.94 -11.87
CA LEU A 81 -11.45 -2.25 -13.22
C LEU A 81 -12.73 -1.46 -13.52
N CYS A 82 -13.67 -1.50 -12.58
CA CYS A 82 -14.95 -0.82 -12.69
C CYS A 82 -14.81 0.71 -12.61
N ALA A 83 -13.99 1.22 -11.68
CA ALA A 83 -13.76 2.66 -11.52
C ALA A 83 -13.20 3.30 -12.79
N MET A 84 -12.26 2.64 -13.45
CA MET A 84 -11.63 3.12 -14.68
C MET A 84 -12.64 3.32 -15.82
N GLN A 85 -13.65 2.45 -15.93
CA GLN A 85 -14.67 2.50 -16.99
C GLN A 85 -15.91 3.32 -16.60
N SER A 86 -16.03 3.75 -15.35
CA SER A 86 -17.22 4.44 -14.80
C SER A 86 -17.34 5.92 -15.21
N LYS A 87 -16.29 6.50 -15.80
CA LYS A 87 -16.23 7.90 -16.28
C LYS A 87 -16.67 8.91 -15.22
N PHE A 88 -15.98 8.92 -14.08
CA PHE A 88 -16.23 9.87 -12.98
C PHE A 88 -15.71 11.28 -13.30
N TYR A 89 -16.32 11.96 -14.27
CA TYR A 89 -15.87 13.28 -14.75
C TYR A 89 -15.76 14.34 -13.64
N PHE A 90 -16.67 14.32 -12.66
CA PHE A 90 -16.62 15.25 -11.53
C PHE A 90 -15.34 15.09 -10.69
N LEU A 91 -14.88 13.85 -10.47
CA LEU A 91 -13.66 13.59 -9.70
C LEU A 91 -12.40 14.08 -10.42
N LEU A 92 -12.43 14.19 -11.76
CA LEU A 92 -11.29 14.69 -12.53
C LEU A 92 -10.98 16.16 -12.23
N ASN A 93 -11.96 16.94 -11.74
CA ASN A 93 -11.73 18.31 -11.28
C ASN A 93 -10.76 18.36 -10.09
N TYR A 94 -10.73 17.30 -9.28
CA TYR A 94 -9.88 17.19 -8.10
C TYR A 94 -8.60 16.39 -8.34
N LYS A 95 -8.26 16.08 -9.60
CA LYS A 95 -7.10 15.24 -9.94
C LYS A 95 -5.79 15.67 -9.28
N LYS A 96 -5.56 16.99 -9.17
CA LYS A 96 -4.34 17.55 -8.59
C LYS A 96 -4.26 17.24 -7.09
N VAL A 97 -5.38 17.42 -6.38
CA VAL A 97 -5.49 17.17 -4.95
C VAL A 97 -5.36 15.68 -4.66
N ILE A 98 -6.10 14.83 -5.37
CA ILE A 98 -6.04 13.37 -5.23
C ILE A 98 -4.61 12.88 -5.46
N ARG A 99 -3.97 13.34 -6.54
CA ARG A 99 -2.57 12.99 -6.83
C ARG A 99 -1.63 13.46 -5.73
N SER A 100 -1.78 14.69 -5.24
CA SER A 100 -0.95 15.23 -4.17
C SER A 100 -1.10 14.46 -2.86
N ILE A 101 -2.30 14.02 -2.50
CA ILE A 101 -2.53 13.22 -1.28
C ILE A 101 -1.97 11.81 -1.47
N SER A 102 -2.14 11.23 -2.67
CA SER A 102 -1.70 9.86 -2.95
C SER A 102 -0.19 9.65 -2.81
N THR A 103 0.64 10.69 -2.93
CA THR A 103 2.09 10.57 -2.73
C THR A 103 2.40 10.15 -1.30
N TYR A 104 1.68 10.69 -0.32
CA TYR A 104 1.89 10.40 1.11
C TYR A 104 1.55 8.96 1.52
N THR A 105 0.96 8.14 0.65
CA THR A 105 0.57 6.75 1.00
C THR A 105 1.75 5.90 1.46
N PHE A 106 2.92 6.04 0.81
CA PHE A 106 4.12 5.33 1.23
C PHE A 106 4.63 5.82 2.58
N THR A 107 4.66 7.14 2.79
CA THR A 107 5.08 7.71 4.05
C THR A 107 4.14 7.33 5.19
N LEU A 108 2.84 7.33 4.94
CA LEU A 108 1.83 6.84 5.87
C LEU A 108 2.14 5.40 6.26
N TYR A 109 2.41 4.52 5.29
CA TYR A 109 2.75 3.12 5.53
C TYR A 109 3.98 2.95 6.43
N LEU A 110 5.01 3.79 6.29
CA LEU A 110 6.18 3.69 7.17
C LEU A 110 5.94 4.30 8.56
N VAL A 111 5.29 5.47 8.61
CA VAL A 111 5.19 6.27 9.84
C VAL A 111 4.09 5.77 10.76
N HIS A 112 2.96 5.26 10.23
CA HIS A 112 1.82 4.88 11.07
C HIS A 112 2.18 3.80 12.09
N ALA A 113 2.91 2.75 11.69
CA ALA A 113 3.33 1.67 12.59
C ALA A 113 4.27 2.17 13.70
N LEU A 114 5.18 3.08 13.36
CA LEU A 114 6.09 3.70 14.33
C LEU A 114 5.33 4.57 15.33
N VAL A 115 4.40 5.41 14.86
CA VAL A 115 3.58 6.25 15.74
C VAL A 115 2.69 5.40 16.65
N MET A 116 2.05 4.35 16.12
CA MET A 116 1.25 3.42 16.93
C MET A 116 2.10 2.73 18.00
N SER A 117 3.30 2.26 17.65
CA SER A 117 4.21 1.64 18.62
C SER A 117 4.66 2.60 19.73
N ILE A 118 4.96 3.87 19.38
CA ILE A 118 5.29 4.90 20.37
C ILE A 118 4.09 5.18 21.28
N TRP A 119 2.90 5.29 20.68
CA TRP A 119 1.65 5.55 21.39
C TRP A 119 1.34 4.44 22.42
N GLU A 120 1.45 3.17 22.02
CA GLU A 120 1.22 2.02 22.88
C GLU A 120 2.19 1.96 24.08
N ASN A 121 3.45 2.35 23.89
CA ASN A 121 4.47 2.25 24.94
C ASN A 121 4.51 3.45 25.89
N LEU A 122 4.16 4.66 25.43
CA LEU A 122 4.31 5.89 26.20
C LEU A 122 3.01 6.45 26.77
N TYR A 123 1.85 6.08 26.21
CA TYR A 123 0.57 6.66 26.59
C TYR A 123 -0.44 5.58 26.97
N THR A 124 -0.96 5.66 28.20
CA THR A 124 -2.07 4.84 28.67
C THR A 124 -3.35 5.28 27.96
N HIS A 125 -3.69 4.57 26.90
CA HIS A 125 -4.86 4.87 26.07
C HIS A 125 -6.03 3.99 26.44
N ASN A 126 -7.24 4.50 26.21
CA ASN A 126 -8.46 3.72 26.22
C ASN A 126 -8.97 3.54 24.79
N SER A 127 -8.86 2.32 24.27
CA SER A 127 -9.27 1.97 22.90
C SER A 127 -10.76 2.18 22.61
N SER A 128 -11.59 2.36 23.64
CA SER A 128 -13.02 2.66 23.49
C SER A 128 -13.33 4.16 23.55
N SER A 129 -12.34 5.01 23.84
CA SER A 129 -12.52 6.47 23.90
C SER A 129 -12.42 7.07 22.50
N PRO A 130 -13.47 7.76 22.01
CA PRO A 130 -13.42 8.42 20.70
C PRO A 130 -12.38 9.54 20.65
N LEU A 131 -12.06 10.13 21.80
CA LEU A 131 -11.03 11.17 21.92
C LEU A 131 -9.64 10.59 21.67
N ASP A 132 -9.32 9.45 22.27
CA ASP A 132 -8.01 8.80 22.07
C ASP A 132 -7.83 8.34 20.61
N ILE A 133 -8.90 7.82 19.99
CA ILE A 133 -8.90 7.48 18.56
C ILE A 133 -8.64 8.72 17.70
N LEU A 134 -9.32 9.84 17.98
CA LEU A 134 -9.14 11.09 17.24
C LEU A 134 -7.73 11.66 17.41
N LEU A 135 -7.18 11.62 18.63
CA LEU A 135 -5.80 12.04 18.88
C LEU A 135 -4.80 11.15 18.14
N LEU A 136 -4.99 9.84 18.15
CA LEU A 136 -4.13 8.90 17.42
C LEU A 136 -4.15 9.16 15.91
N ILE A 137 -5.36 9.30 15.32
CA ILE A 137 -5.52 9.63 13.89
C ILE A 137 -4.80 10.94 13.58
N THR A 138 -5.01 11.98 14.40
CA THR A 138 -4.39 13.29 14.21
C THR A 138 -2.86 13.19 14.30
N SER A 139 -2.33 12.45 15.25
CA SER A 139 -0.90 12.22 15.44
C SER A 139 -0.27 11.50 14.23
N ILE A 140 -0.92 10.45 13.74
CA ILE A 140 -0.49 9.72 12.54
C ILE A 140 -0.53 10.65 11.31
N SER A 141 -1.61 11.41 11.12
CA SER A 141 -1.75 12.34 9.99
C SER A 141 -0.69 13.45 10.02
N LEU A 142 -0.46 14.07 11.19
CA LEU A 142 0.53 15.13 11.35
C LEU A 142 1.95 14.60 11.12
N SER A 143 2.28 13.44 11.70
CA SER A 143 3.57 12.79 11.50
C SER A 143 3.77 12.43 10.03
N THR A 144 2.77 11.83 9.38
CA THR A 144 2.81 11.50 7.95
C THR A 144 3.06 12.73 7.09
N TYR A 145 2.37 13.84 7.39
CA TYR A 145 2.55 15.10 6.69
C TYR A 145 3.98 15.64 6.87
N ALA A 146 4.46 15.71 8.12
CA ALA A 146 5.80 16.20 8.44
C ALA A 146 6.91 15.37 7.78
N PHE A 147 6.85 14.04 7.93
CA PHE A 147 7.81 13.13 7.29
C PHE A 147 7.67 13.13 5.77
N GLY A 148 6.47 13.33 5.21
CA GLY A 148 6.26 13.41 3.77
C GLY A 148 6.89 14.66 3.16
N LEU A 149 6.83 15.79 3.86
CA LEU A 149 7.58 17.00 3.49
C LEU A 149 9.10 16.79 3.51
N LEU A 150 9.61 16.01 4.46
CA LEU A 150 11.04 15.75 4.60
C LEU A 150 11.58 14.72 3.61
N THR A 151 10.82 13.68 3.29
CA THR A 151 11.26 12.57 2.45
C THR A 151 10.88 12.78 1.00
N GLU A 152 9.58 12.94 0.75
CA GLU A 152 9.00 12.80 -0.59
C GLU A 152 9.27 14.02 -1.48
N HIS A 153 9.19 15.22 -0.89
CA HIS A 153 9.51 16.47 -1.59
C HIS A 153 11.03 16.73 -1.69
N ARG A 154 11.85 15.97 -0.97
CA ARG A 154 13.32 16.08 -1.00
C ARG A 154 14.02 14.87 -1.61
N LYS A 155 13.30 13.99 -2.32
CA LYS A 155 13.86 12.81 -3.01
C LYS A 155 15.09 13.15 -3.88
N TYR A 156 15.14 14.36 -4.46
CA TYR A 156 16.29 14.82 -5.25
C TYR A 156 17.57 14.98 -4.43
N LEU A 157 17.49 15.43 -3.17
CA LEU A 157 18.65 15.56 -2.27
C LEU A 157 19.21 14.18 -1.93
N PHE A 158 18.34 13.23 -1.59
CA PHE A 158 18.75 11.85 -1.33
C PHE A 158 19.34 11.19 -2.57
N LYS A 159 18.70 11.36 -3.74
CA LYS A 159 19.23 10.86 -5.01
C LYS A 159 20.63 11.42 -5.29
N ASN A 160 20.83 12.72 -5.09
CA ASN A 160 22.13 13.35 -5.30
C ASN A 160 23.17 12.85 -4.31
N PHE A 161 22.81 12.73 -3.03
CA PHE A 161 23.68 12.19 -1.99
C PHE A 161 24.10 10.74 -2.27
N PHE A 162 23.14 9.86 -2.57
CA PHE A 162 23.44 8.45 -2.89
C PHE A 162 24.20 8.32 -4.21
N THR A 163 23.91 9.15 -5.23
CA THR A 163 24.69 9.15 -6.48
C THR A 163 26.11 9.63 -6.24
N TYR A 164 26.30 10.61 -5.36
CA TYR A 164 27.62 11.12 -4.97
C TYR A 164 28.40 10.05 -4.20
N ILE A 165 27.81 9.44 -3.18
CA ILE A 165 28.42 8.31 -2.45
C ILE A 165 28.74 7.19 -3.41
N TYR A 166 27.77 6.75 -4.23
CA TYR A 166 27.97 5.69 -5.20
C TYR A 166 29.15 6.01 -6.10
N LYS A 167 29.23 7.20 -6.71
CA LYS A 167 30.39 7.60 -7.53
C LYS A 167 31.71 7.54 -6.77
N TYR A 168 31.71 7.90 -5.49
CA TYR A 168 32.93 7.96 -4.67
C TYR A 168 33.40 6.58 -4.16
N THR A 169 32.48 5.69 -3.79
CA THR A 169 32.80 4.35 -3.27
C THR A 169 32.76 3.26 -4.34
N PHE A 170 31.67 3.13 -5.09
CA PHE A 170 31.43 2.01 -6.01
C PHE A 170 31.52 2.37 -7.50
N GLY A 171 31.42 3.64 -7.87
CA GLY A 171 31.48 4.12 -9.24
C GLY A 171 32.89 4.05 -9.83
N LYS A 172 33.89 3.81 -8.97
CA LYS A 172 35.23 3.40 -9.37
C LYS A 172 35.30 1.94 -9.81
N LEU A 173 34.28 1.12 -9.57
CA LEU A 173 34.28 -0.31 -9.90
C LEU A 173 33.22 -0.59 -10.97
N SER A 174 33.61 -1.18 -12.10
CA SER A 174 32.69 -1.80 -13.04
C SER A 174 32.50 -3.26 -12.67
N LEU A 175 31.25 -3.70 -12.56
CA LEU A 175 30.89 -5.11 -12.65
C LEU A 175 31.09 -5.53 -14.10
N ASP A 176 32.10 -6.35 -14.32
CA ASP A 176 32.31 -7.04 -15.58
C ASP A 176 31.22 -8.12 -15.68
N VAL A 177 30.34 -8.01 -16.69
CA VAL A 177 29.17 -8.91 -16.81
C VAL A 177 29.63 -10.34 -17.13
N ASP A 178 30.82 -10.48 -17.72
CA ASP A 178 31.40 -11.76 -18.12
C ASP A 178 32.33 -12.34 -17.03
N SER A 179 32.59 -11.59 -15.95
CA SER A 179 33.46 -12.02 -14.84
C SER A 179 33.02 -11.33 -13.54
N PRO A 180 32.51 -12.02 -12.51
CA PRO A 180 31.95 -11.42 -11.30
C PRO A 180 33.01 -10.87 -10.33
N HIS A 181 34.04 -10.22 -10.86
CA HIS A 181 35.06 -9.50 -10.13
C HIS A 181 34.91 -8.01 -10.40
N LEU A 182 34.92 -7.22 -9.32
CA LEU A 182 34.87 -5.77 -9.40
C LEU A 182 36.21 -5.26 -9.95
N ARG A 183 36.21 -4.64 -11.14
CA ARG A 183 37.41 -4.03 -11.73
C ARG A 183 37.37 -2.52 -11.61
N PRO A 184 38.50 -1.85 -11.30
CA PRO A 184 38.54 -0.40 -11.32
C PRO A 184 38.27 0.13 -12.74
N LYS A 185 37.36 1.10 -12.88
CA LYS A 185 37.12 1.84 -14.12
C LYS A 185 38.32 2.74 -14.39
N THR A 186 39.07 2.45 -15.46
CA THR A 186 40.06 3.35 -16.08
C THR A 186 39.38 4.50 -16.80
#